data_AF-A0A7I9J4G5-F1
#
_entry.id   AF-A0A7I9J4G5-F1
#
_cell.length_a   1.000
_cell.length_b   1.000
_cell.length_c   1.000
_cell.angle_alpha   90.00
_cell.angle_beta   90.00
_cell.angle_gamma   90.00
#
_symmetry.space_group_name_H-M   'P 1'
#
loop_
_entity.id
_entity.type
_entity.pdbx_description
1 polymer ?
#
loop_
_entity_poly.entity_id
_entity_poly.type
_entity_poly.pdbx_seq_one_letter_code
_entity_poly.pdbx_strand_id
1 'polypeptide(L)'
;SNGQFGDVFPEESTQWSDTDRDGYGDNPDGFKPDSCPTVNAFSSIDRYGCPDSDLDGRSNPDENWTITDGADALPNNPSQWLDGDGDGYGDASDGQSPDACPWEFGTSTKAVQADLNSTNGYISVPSFGCLDEDGDGWVDRTESPLMDIDPNEHFDGDGDGVGSNSDYDDTKGFIQTEQDHCLNDKNDTSEACMGWNNPAYQAYVNTVEEGNLVLGYNAWSTSENEDKSGSSDAMVDEDTLNQVIIVGLVAFAGLTALILGVAFIVNRRKTAATTKEYGGVRPGASTNASLEALEGRGGLSADGGIISDASWDDDVDQLNFEQEEAEGFDDMAIKSDDSTKEADSMTYEEESIEAIAGVGAEPAATPASEATPAESAEMPNEAPPLPEGGLPDGWTLDQWRWYGHEWLAKYGKN
;
A
#
# COMPACT_ATOMS: atom_id res chain seq x y z
N SER A 1 5.08 16.80 -64.10
CA SER A 1 5.23 15.77 -63.07
C SER A 1 5.36 16.52 -61.76
N ASN A 2 4.26 16.69 -61.04
CA ASN A 2 4.30 17.35 -59.74
C ASN A 2 4.65 16.27 -58.73
N GLY A 3 5.94 16.17 -58.35
CA GLY A 3 6.39 15.24 -57.31
C GLY A 3 5.63 15.57 -56.03
N GLN A 4 4.67 14.72 -55.69
CA GLN A 4 3.62 15.07 -54.73
C GLN A 4 4.01 14.81 -53.27
N PHE A 5 5.24 14.32 -53.05
CA PHE A 5 5.86 14.10 -51.75
C PHE A 5 7.35 14.45 -51.93
N GLY A 6 7.67 15.75 -51.88
CA GLY A 6 9.08 16.15 -51.76
C GLY A 6 9.69 15.54 -50.50
N ASP A 7 11.02 15.55 -50.42
CA ASP A 7 11.76 15.11 -49.24
C ASP A 7 11.12 15.64 -47.94
N VAL A 8 10.62 14.73 -47.10
CA VAL A 8 9.93 15.05 -45.84
C VAL A 8 10.90 15.51 -44.76
N PHE A 9 12.19 15.14 -44.89
CA PHE A 9 13.24 15.50 -43.95
C PHE A 9 14.36 16.30 -44.63
N PRO A 10 14.12 17.57 -45.05
CA PRO A 10 15.11 18.36 -45.78
C PRO A 10 16.43 18.63 -45.04
N GLU A 11 16.42 18.51 -43.71
CA GLU A 11 17.59 18.72 -42.85
C GLU A 11 18.34 17.42 -42.53
N GLU A 12 17.73 16.25 -42.75
CA GLU A 12 18.35 14.95 -42.51
C GLU A 12 18.48 14.17 -43.81
N SER A 13 19.63 14.32 -44.47
CA SER A 13 19.87 13.75 -45.81
C SER A 13 19.78 12.23 -45.91
N THR A 14 19.83 11.52 -44.79
CA THR A 14 19.68 10.06 -44.76
C THR A 14 18.22 9.62 -44.71
N GLN A 15 17.29 10.54 -44.53
CA GLN A 15 15.85 10.30 -44.54
C GLN A 15 15.18 11.11 -45.65
N TRP A 16 14.10 10.59 -46.24
CA TRP A 16 13.39 11.28 -47.33
C TRP A 16 11.89 11.00 -47.41
N SER A 17 11.40 9.98 -46.68
CA SER A 17 10.03 9.51 -46.69
C SER A 17 9.59 9.25 -45.25
N ASP A 18 8.31 9.52 -44.99
CA ASP A 18 7.61 9.29 -43.73
C ASP A 18 6.19 8.88 -44.11
N THR A 19 5.90 7.57 -44.05
CA THR A 19 4.69 7.00 -44.62
C THR A 19 3.46 7.26 -43.73
N ASP A 20 3.63 7.21 -42.40
CA ASP A 20 2.55 7.33 -41.42
C ASP A 20 2.53 8.68 -40.67
N ARG A 21 3.54 9.51 -40.89
CA ARG A 21 3.66 10.89 -40.42
C ARG A 21 3.82 11.02 -38.92
N ASP A 22 4.59 10.13 -38.34
CA ASP A 22 4.97 10.19 -36.92
C ASP A 22 6.22 11.05 -36.65
N GLY A 23 6.95 11.42 -37.71
CA GLY A 23 8.17 12.22 -37.64
C GLY A 23 9.47 11.41 -37.61
N TYR A 24 9.40 10.09 -37.76
CA TYR A 24 10.52 9.21 -38.04
C TYR A 24 10.53 8.82 -39.53
N GLY A 25 11.73 8.56 -40.06
CA GLY A 25 11.88 8.34 -41.50
C GLY A 25 11.93 6.87 -41.88
N ASP A 26 11.24 6.51 -42.96
CA ASP A 26 11.06 5.13 -43.44
C ASP A 26 12.37 4.45 -43.91
N ASN A 27 13.46 5.20 -44.13
CA ASN A 27 14.70 4.61 -44.62
C ASN A 27 15.41 3.85 -43.48
N PRO A 28 15.53 2.51 -43.54
CA PRO A 28 16.13 1.71 -42.47
C PRO A 28 17.63 1.99 -42.26
N ASP A 29 18.31 2.49 -43.29
CA ASP A 29 19.73 2.89 -43.21
C ASP A 29 19.91 4.35 -42.78
N GLY A 30 18.80 5.04 -42.44
CA GLY A 30 18.78 6.44 -42.07
C GLY A 30 19.10 6.68 -40.58
N PHE A 31 19.24 7.95 -40.21
CA PHE A 31 19.32 8.35 -38.81
C PHE A 31 17.97 8.12 -38.13
N LYS A 32 17.97 7.43 -36.97
CA LYS A 32 16.77 7.06 -36.19
C LYS A 32 15.63 6.57 -37.10
N PRO A 33 15.87 5.45 -37.81
CA PRO A 33 14.91 4.95 -38.78
C PRO A 33 13.64 4.53 -38.05
N ASP A 34 12.50 4.78 -38.69
CA ASP A 34 11.22 4.27 -38.21
C ASP A 34 11.23 2.73 -38.26
N SER A 35 11.05 2.14 -37.10
CA SER A 35 10.98 0.69 -36.91
C SER A 35 9.58 0.14 -37.19
N CYS A 36 8.57 1.00 -37.24
CA CYS A 36 7.19 0.70 -37.54
C CYS A 36 6.60 1.62 -38.65
N PRO A 37 7.11 1.61 -39.92
CA PRO A 37 6.81 2.57 -41.01
C PRO A 37 5.35 2.73 -41.49
N THR A 38 4.41 2.06 -40.86
CA THR A 38 3.00 2.05 -41.26
C THR A 38 2.06 2.38 -40.10
N VAL A 39 2.61 2.61 -38.91
CA VAL A 39 1.89 2.81 -37.67
C VAL A 39 2.40 4.09 -37.02
N ASN A 40 1.61 5.14 -37.13
CA ASN A 40 1.98 6.42 -36.53
C ASN A 40 2.07 6.31 -35.00
N ALA A 41 3.29 6.34 -34.46
CA ALA A 41 3.56 6.21 -33.04
C ALA A 41 4.89 6.89 -32.63
N PHE A 42 5.21 6.93 -31.34
CA PHE A 42 6.19 7.91 -30.83
C PHE A 42 7.27 7.34 -29.89
N SER A 43 7.47 6.01 -29.86
CA SER A 43 8.59 5.43 -29.12
C SER A 43 9.93 6.06 -29.56
N SER A 44 10.86 6.22 -28.62
CA SER A 44 12.06 7.06 -28.81
C SER A 44 13.36 6.55 -28.17
N ILE A 45 13.34 5.40 -27.50
CA ILE A 45 14.49 4.84 -26.78
C ILE A 45 15.04 3.58 -27.45
N ASP A 46 14.23 2.53 -27.59
CA ASP A 46 14.63 1.23 -28.12
C ASP A 46 14.39 1.14 -29.63
N ARG A 47 13.13 1.26 -30.04
CA ARG A 47 12.68 1.36 -31.43
C ARG A 47 12.10 2.74 -31.63
N TYR A 48 12.40 3.37 -32.75
CA TYR A 48 11.84 4.67 -33.09
C TYR A 48 10.56 4.49 -33.91
N GLY A 49 9.52 5.27 -33.64
CA GLY A 49 8.26 5.26 -34.42
C GLY A 49 7.32 4.08 -34.18
N CYS A 50 7.57 3.28 -33.16
CA CYS A 50 6.70 2.16 -32.79
C CYS A 50 5.68 2.53 -31.70
N PRO A 51 4.58 1.77 -31.57
CA PRO A 51 3.59 1.95 -30.51
C PRO A 51 4.23 1.95 -29.13
N ASP A 52 3.93 2.97 -28.35
CA ASP A 52 4.33 3.18 -26.97
C ASP A 52 3.08 3.68 -26.25
N SER A 53 2.51 2.81 -25.42
CA SER A 53 1.16 3.01 -24.86
C SER A 53 1.15 3.96 -23.66
N ASP A 54 2.24 4.00 -22.88
CA ASP A 54 2.33 4.81 -21.66
C ASP A 54 3.28 6.01 -21.77
N LEU A 55 3.99 6.12 -22.90
CA LEU A 55 4.83 7.25 -23.30
C LEU A 55 6.09 7.41 -22.46
N ASP A 56 6.65 6.30 -21.96
CA ASP A 56 7.96 6.29 -21.29
C ASP A 56 9.14 6.34 -22.28
N GLY A 57 8.84 6.20 -23.58
CA GLY A 57 9.77 6.22 -24.70
C GLY A 57 10.18 4.84 -25.20
N ARG A 58 9.74 3.75 -24.59
CA ARG A 58 10.01 2.38 -25.01
C ARG A 58 8.82 1.81 -25.75
N SER A 59 9.11 1.00 -26.76
CA SER A 59 8.07 0.43 -27.60
C SER A 59 7.39 -0.76 -26.94
N ASN A 60 6.07 -0.85 -27.11
CA ASN A 60 5.28 -2.02 -26.75
C ASN A 60 5.86 -3.29 -27.43
N PRO A 61 5.74 -4.47 -26.80
CA PRO A 61 6.16 -5.72 -27.40
C PRO A 61 5.23 -6.10 -28.55
N ASP A 62 5.82 -6.69 -29.60
CA ASP A 62 5.09 -7.24 -30.75
C ASP A 62 5.66 -8.59 -31.19
N GLU A 63 5.19 -9.12 -32.34
CA GLU A 63 5.59 -10.43 -32.86
C GLU A 63 7.10 -10.51 -33.18
N ASN A 64 7.73 -9.39 -33.51
CA ASN A 64 9.11 -9.32 -33.98
C ASN A 64 10.08 -8.71 -32.96
N TRP A 65 9.56 -7.98 -31.97
CA TRP A 65 10.33 -7.34 -30.90
C TRP A 65 9.66 -7.62 -29.57
N THR A 66 10.18 -8.61 -28.87
CA THR A 66 9.62 -9.07 -27.59
C THR A 66 10.29 -8.37 -26.42
N ILE A 67 9.77 -8.60 -25.21
CA ILE A 67 10.39 -8.14 -23.96
C ILE A 67 11.85 -8.59 -23.88
N THR A 68 12.17 -9.81 -24.35
CA THR A 68 13.55 -10.32 -24.37
C THR A 68 14.47 -9.60 -25.37
N ASP A 69 13.90 -8.94 -26.38
CA ASP A 69 14.65 -8.12 -27.33
C ASP A 69 14.86 -6.69 -26.81
N GLY A 70 14.21 -6.32 -25.69
CA GLY A 70 14.28 -5.01 -25.06
C GLY A 70 13.04 -4.14 -25.27
N ALA A 71 11.92 -4.72 -25.73
CA ALA A 71 10.62 -4.06 -25.69
C ALA A 71 10.20 -3.76 -24.25
N ASP A 72 9.26 -2.83 -24.09
CA ASP A 72 8.67 -2.51 -22.80
C ASP A 72 7.95 -3.74 -22.20
N ALA A 73 8.39 -4.14 -21.01
CA ALA A 73 7.79 -5.24 -20.28
C ALA A 73 6.43 -4.90 -19.66
N LEU A 74 6.20 -3.63 -19.27
CA LEU A 74 4.94 -3.15 -18.70
C LEU A 74 4.37 -1.96 -19.50
N PRO A 75 3.78 -2.20 -20.70
CA PRO A 75 3.28 -1.16 -21.64
C PRO A 75 2.22 -0.18 -21.14
N ASN A 76 1.79 -0.28 -19.89
CA ASN A 76 0.79 0.61 -19.30
C ASN A 76 1.31 1.29 -18.03
N ASN A 77 2.59 1.14 -17.70
CA ASN A 77 3.21 1.70 -16.53
C ASN A 77 4.46 2.50 -16.95
N PRO A 78 4.36 3.83 -17.09
CA PRO A 78 5.43 4.63 -17.67
C PRO A 78 6.67 4.77 -16.78
N SER A 79 6.64 4.17 -15.60
CA SER A 79 7.74 4.15 -14.64
C SER A 79 8.41 2.78 -14.54
N GLN A 80 7.89 1.77 -15.25
CA GLN A 80 8.37 0.41 -15.22
C GLN A 80 8.43 -0.14 -16.64
N TRP A 81 9.62 -0.54 -17.08
CA TRP A 81 9.83 -1.01 -18.45
C TRP A 81 10.59 -2.31 -18.58
N LEU A 82 11.07 -2.82 -17.44
CA LEU A 82 11.87 -4.02 -17.33
C LEU A 82 11.20 -4.91 -16.29
N ASP A 83 11.07 -6.19 -16.61
CA ASP A 83 10.52 -7.24 -15.74
C ASP A 83 11.38 -8.48 -16.00
N GLY A 84 12.32 -8.74 -15.10
CA GLY A 84 13.39 -9.71 -15.30
C GLY A 84 12.91 -11.16 -15.23
N ASP A 85 11.94 -11.44 -14.37
CA ASP A 85 11.41 -12.78 -14.11
C ASP A 85 9.99 -12.99 -14.65
N GLY A 86 9.34 -11.94 -15.13
CA GLY A 86 8.06 -11.98 -15.84
C GLY A 86 6.85 -12.09 -14.92
N ASP A 87 6.96 -11.58 -13.70
CA ASP A 87 5.89 -11.65 -12.70
C ASP A 87 4.88 -10.50 -12.75
N GLY A 88 5.18 -9.47 -13.56
CA GLY A 88 4.35 -8.30 -13.77
C GLY A 88 4.66 -7.14 -12.81
N TYR A 89 5.66 -7.26 -11.95
CA TYR A 89 6.29 -6.16 -11.23
C TYR A 89 7.55 -5.72 -11.95
N GLY A 90 7.79 -4.41 -11.99
CA GLY A 90 8.91 -3.87 -12.76
C GLY A 90 10.18 -3.69 -11.93
N ASP A 91 11.33 -3.99 -12.52
CA ASP A 91 12.64 -3.94 -11.87
C ASP A 91 13.16 -2.50 -11.61
N ALA A 92 12.50 -1.47 -12.17
CA ALA A 92 12.96 -0.10 -12.00
C ALA A 92 12.71 0.36 -10.57
N SER A 93 13.77 0.40 -9.77
CA SER A 93 13.75 0.70 -8.33
C SER A 93 13.08 2.03 -7.94
N ASP A 94 13.06 3.01 -8.84
CA ASP A 94 12.45 4.32 -8.68
C ASP A 94 11.05 4.42 -9.29
N GLY A 95 10.58 3.34 -9.93
CA GLY A 95 9.27 3.23 -10.52
C GLY A 95 8.16 2.94 -9.51
N GLN A 96 6.95 2.87 -10.03
CA GLN A 96 5.77 2.50 -9.24
C GLN A 96 5.84 1.01 -8.89
N SER A 97 5.65 0.69 -7.60
CA SER A 97 5.62 -0.68 -7.08
C SER A 97 6.78 -1.52 -7.64
N PRO A 98 8.03 -1.10 -7.39
CA PRO A 98 9.19 -1.79 -7.92
C PRO A 98 9.24 -3.20 -7.35
N ASP A 99 9.65 -4.13 -8.18
CA ASP A 99 9.91 -5.50 -7.77
C ASP A 99 11.05 -5.52 -6.73
N ALA A 100 10.74 -6.10 -5.57
CA ALA A 100 11.70 -6.31 -4.50
C ALA A 100 12.57 -7.57 -4.75
N CYS A 101 12.17 -8.41 -5.69
CA CYS A 101 12.79 -9.66 -6.07
C CYS A 101 13.00 -9.84 -7.60
N PRO A 102 13.80 -8.98 -8.28
CA PRO A 102 13.97 -8.99 -9.76
C PRO A 102 14.46 -10.27 -10.46
N TRP A 103 14.70 -11.34 -9.71
CA TRP A 103 15.28 -12.59 -10.17
C TRP A 103 14.42 -13.80 -9.83
N GLU A 104 13.31 -13.60 -9.12
CA GLU A 104 12.48 -14.63 -8.53
C GLU A 104 11.02 -14.25 -8.69
N PHE A 105 10.37 -14.89 -9.65
CA PHE A 105 8.95 -14.68 -9.93
C PHE A 105 8.11 -14.77 -8.65
N GLY A 106 7.30 -13.74 -8.41
CA GLY A 106 6.47 -13.66 -7.22
C GLY A 106 5.16 -12.89 -7.39
N THR A 107 4.28 -13.01 -6.41
CA THR A 107 3.01 -12.27 -6.39
C THR A 107 2.77 -11.50 -5.10
N SER A 108 3.75 -11.51 -4.20
CA SER A 108 3.66 -10.77 -2.94
C SER A 108 3.49 -9.26 -3.16
N THR A 109 2.95 -8.61 -2.14
CA THR A 109 2.71 -7.16 -2.12
C THR A 109 3.24 -6.47 -0.87
N LYS A 110 3.55 -7.24 0.17
CA LYS A 110 3.94 -6.79 1.50
C LYS A 110 4.92 -7.80 2.09
N ALA A 111 5.82 -7.35 2.95
CA ALA A 111 6.74 -8.19 3.70
C ALA A 111 6.62 -7.88 5.19
N VAL A 112 6.78 -8.91 6.01
CA VAL A 112 6.80 -8.78 7.47
C VAL A 112 8.16 -8.23 7.89
N GLN A 113 8.15 -7.16 8.67
CA GLN A 113 9.35 -6.62 9.31
C GLN A 113 9.13 -6.56 10.81
N ALA A 114 9.92 -7.34 11.57
CA ALA A 114 9.82 -7.36 13.02
C ALA A 114 10.13 -5.97 13.63
N ASP A 115 9.24 -5.50 14.51
CA ASP A 115 9.41 -4.26 15.26
C ASP A 115 8.87 -4.44 16.68
N LEU A 116 9.77 -4.37 17.66
CA LEU A 116 9.46 -4.51 19.08
C LEU A 116 8.61 -3.36 19.64
N ASN A 117 8.48 -2.25 18.91
CA ASN A 117 7.61 -1.13 19.30
C ASN A 117 6.20 -1.26 18.75
N SER A 118 5.98 -2.19 17.81
CA SER A 118 4.64 -2.48 17.29
C SER A 118 3.85 -3.29 18.31
N THR A 119 2.54 -3.04 18.39
CA THR A 119 1.64 -3.82 19.26
C THR A 119 1.60 -5.29 18.85
N ASN A 120 1.73 -5.57 17.56
CA ASN A 120 1.67 -6.92 17.02
C ASN A 120 3.06 -7.58 16.91
N GLY A 121 4.14 -6.90 17.31
CA GLY A 121 5.52 -7.39 17.15
C GLY A 121 6.11 -7.23 15.74
N TYR A 122 5.34 -6.80 14.75
CA TYR A 122 5.80 -6.52 13.39
C TYR A 122 5.11 -5.29 12.77
N ILE A 123 5.70 -4.80 11.68
CA ILE A 123 5.12 -3.82 10.77
C ILE A 123 5.07 -4.40 9.35
N SER A 124 4.08 -3.96 8.57
CA SER A 124 3.97 -4.27 7.16
C SER A 124 4.79 -3.27 6.34
N VAL A 125 5.71 -3.76 5.53
CA VAL A 125 6.46 -2.95 4.56
C VAL A 125 6.10 -3.38 3.14
N PRO A 126 6.01 -2.46 2.17
CA PRO A 126 5.74 -2.82 0.78
C PRO A 126 6.89 -3.67 0.23
N SER A 127 6.56 -4.81 -0.36
CA SER A 127 7.50 -5.71 -1.02
C SER A 127 6.73 -6.41 -2.13
N PHE A 128 6.98 -6.00 -3.37
CA PHE A 128 6.27 -6.52 -4.54
C PHE A 128 7.13 -7.58 -5.24
N GLY A 129 6.51 -8.54 -5.93
CA GLY A 129 7.20 -9.48 -6.84
C GLY A 129 8.08 -10.55 -6.20
N CYS A 130 7.99 -10.75 -4.88
CA CYS A 130 8.65 -11.88 -4.23
C CYS A 130 7.72 -13.10 -4.09
N LEU A 131 8.32 -14.28 -3.88
CA LEU A 131 7.61 -15.55 -3.67
C LEU A 131 6.55 -15.45 -2.56
N ASP A 132 5.37 -15.99 -2.86
CA ASP A 132 4.14 -15.99 -2.07
C ASP A 132 3.41 -17.32 -2.40
N GLU A 133 3.68 -18.39 -1.65
CA GLU A 133 3.24 -19.76 -1.96
C GLU A 133 1.74 -19.96 -1.69
N ASP A 134 1.19 -19.28 -0.68
CA ASP A 134 -0.19 -19.42 -0.26
C ASP A 134 -1.14 -18.34 -0.82
N GLY A 135 -0.58 -17.26 -1.37
CA GLY A 135 -1.28 -16.21 -2.10
C GLY A 135 -1.98 -15.19 -1.22
N ASP A 136 -1.56 -15.01 0.03
CA ASP A 136 -2.12 -14.02 0.94
C ASP A 136 -1.51 -12.61 0.78
N GLY A 137 -0.48 -12.52 -0.07
CA GLY A 137 0.24 -11.33 -0.45
C GLY A 137 1.45 -11.01 0.41
N TRP A 138 1.78 -11.79 1.45
CA TRP A 138 3.04 -11.67 2.17
C TRP A 138 4.18 -12.38 1.43
N VAL A 139 5.42 -12.10 1.85
CA VAL A 139 6.57 -12.78 1.29
C VAL A 139 6.94 -13.95 2.19
N ASP A 140 6.91 -15.18 1.67
CA ASP A 140 7.16 -16.42 2.41
C ASP A 140 8.42 -16.33 3.30
N ARG A 141 9.52 -15.81 2.72
CA ARG A 141 10.82 -15.74 3.43
C ARG A 141 10.85 -14.78 4.62
N THR A 142 9.87 -13.88 4.69
CA THR A 142 9.75 -12.88 5.77
C THR A 142 8.75 -13.32 6.83
N GLU A 143 7.90 -14.28 6.50
CA GLU A 143 6.91 -14.82 7.40
C GLU A 143 7.53 -15.72 8.46
N SER A 144 6.74 -15.97 9.51
CA SER A 144 7.13 -16.93 10.52
C SER A 144 7.08 -18.37 9.99
N PRO A 145 7.82 -19.31 10.57
CA PRO A 145 7.82 -20.69 10.11
C PRO A 145 6.40 -21.30 10.09
N LEU A 146 6.07 -22.01 9.01
CA LEU A 146 4.77 -22.68 8.77
C LEU A 146 3.62 -21.74 8.38
N MET A 147 3.86 -20.43 8.34
CA MET A 147 2.86 -19.44 7.93
C MET A 147 2.79 -19.31 6.40
N ASP A 148 3.90 -19.57 5.70
CA ASP A 148 4.08 -19.62 4.24
C ASP A 148 3.15 -20.60 3.47
N ILE A 149 2.28 -21.32 4.18
CA ILE A 149 1.37 -22.34 3.65
C ILE A 149 -0.09 -22.05 4.05
N ASP A 150 -0.33 -21.18 5.04
CA ASP A 150 -1.65 -20.84 5.53
C ASP A 150 -2.01 -19.41 5.13
N PRO A 151 -2.89 -19.20 4.13
CA PRO A 151 -3.19 -17.87 3.61
C PRO A 151 -3.88 -16.91 4.59
N ASN A 152 -4.13 -17.36 5.82
CA ASN A 152 -4.69 -16.53 6.87
C ASN A 152 -3.62 -16.05 7.84
N GLU A 153 -2.45 -16.68 7.91
CA GLU A 153 -1.42 -16.45 8.91
C GLU A 153 -0.11 -16.04 8.24
N HIS A 154 0.61 -15.09 8.82
CA HIS A 154 1.88 -14.60 8.25
C HIS A 154 2.94 -14.28 9.31
N PHE A 155 2.55 -14.30 10.59
CA PHE A 155 3.41 -13.97 11.72
C PHE A 155 3.02 -14.82 12.92
N ASP A 156 4.04 -15.30 13.63
CA ASP A 156 3.94 -16.04 14.89
C ASP A 156 4.84 -15.30 15.90
N GLY A 157 4.21 -14.63 16.85
CA GLY A 157 4.86 -13.72 17.79
C GLY A 157 5.68 -14.41 18.88
N ASP A 158 5.25 -15.59 19.33
CA ASP A 158 5.90 -16.32 20.41
C ASP A 158 6.64 -17.60 19.97
N GLY A 159 6.51 -17.96 18.70
CA GLY A 159 7.28 -18.99 18.03
C GLY A 159 6.81 -20.40 18.35
N ASP A 160 5.53 -20.59 18.68
CA ASP A 160 4.97 -21.89 19.04
C ASP A 160 4.42 -22.70 17.85
N GLY A 161 4.43 -22.08 16.67
CA GLY A 161 3.99 -22.66 15.40
C GLY A 161 2.51 -22.45 15.10
N VAL A 162 1.78 -21.71 15.94
CA VAL A 162 0.45 -21.18 15.64
C VAL A 162 0.60 -19.70 15.32
N GLY A 163 0.07 -19.28 14.17
CA GLY A 163 0.16 -17.89 13.80
C GLY A 163 -0.74 -16.99 14.65
N SER A 164 -0.43 -15.71 14.64
CA SER A 164 -1.00 -14.69 15.52
C SER A 164 -2.48 -14.38 15.30
N ASN A 165 -3.12 -14.81 14.21
CA ASN A 165 -4.58 -14.66 14.08
C ASN A 165 -5.36 -15.86 14.57
N SER A 166 -4.74 -17.04 14.65
CA SER A 166 -5.34 -18.23 15.27
C SER A 166 -4.96 -18.39 16.74
N ASP A 167 -3.82 -17.81 17.15
CA ASP A 167 -3.35 -17.89 18.51
C ASP A 167 -4.23 -17.06 19.47
N TYR A 168 -4.46 -17.63 20.65
CA TYR A 168 -5.21 -16.96 21.71
C TYR A 168 -4.34 -15.92 22.46
N ASP A 169 -3.05 -16.18 22.65
CA ASP A 169 -2.13 -15.28 23.35
C ASP A 169 -0.74 -15.27 22.71
N ASP A 170 -0.55 -14.33 21.78
CA ASP A 170 0.67 -14.04 21.00
C ASP A 170 1.96 -13.81 21.82
N THR A 171 1.88 -13.85 23.15
CA THR A 171 3.01 -13.63 24.06
C THR A 171 3.44 -14.91 24.80
N LYS A 172 2.62 -15.97 24.75
CA LYS A 172 2.82 -17.19 25.53
C LYS A 172 2.55 -18.43 24.69
N GLY A 173 3.65 -19.00 24.17
CA GLY A 173 3.60 -20.17 23.26
C GLY A 173 3.16 -21.51 23.87
N PHE A 174 2.50 -21.48 25.02
CA PHE A 174 1.81 -22.62 25.61
C PHE A 174 0.30 -22.39 25.73
N ILE A 175 -0.19 -21.23 25.24
CA ILE A 175 -1.58 -20.80 25.28
C ILE A 175 -2.08 -20.60 23.85
N GLN A 176 -2.15 -21.69 23.10
CA GLN A 176 -2.60 -21.67 21.69
C GLN A 176 -4.11 -21.48 21.55
N THR A 177 -4.85 -22.05 22.50
CA THR A 177 -6.31 -22.10 22.45
C THR A 177 -6.92 -21.46 23.67
N GLU A 178 -8.19 -21.04 23.55
CA GLU A 178 -8.99 -20.60 24.69
C GLU A 178 -9.03 -21.67 25.80
N GLN A 179 -9.05 -22.96 25.43
CA GLN A 179 -8.97 -24.05 26.38
C GLN A 179 -7.67 -23.99 27.18
N ASP A 180 -6.52 -23.81 26.52
CA ASP A 180 -5.22 -23.74 27.20
C ASP A 180 -5.12 -22.52 28.12
N HIS A 181 -5.67 -21.38 27.69
CA HIS A 181 -5.76 -20.18 28.54
C HIS A 181 -6.54 -20.49 29.81
N CYS A 182 -7.76 -21.02 29.67
CA CYS A 182 -8.65 -21.27 30.78
C CYS A 182 -8.15 -22.38 31.73
N LEU A 183 -7.41 -23.37 31.21
CA LEU A 183 -6.82 -24.43 32.03
C LEU A 183 -5.57 -23.97 32.79
N ASN A 184 -4.82 -23.01 32.23
CA ASN A 184 -3.63 -22.44 32.85
C ASN A 184 -3.95 -21.30 33.83
N ASP A 185 -4.89 -20.41 33.51
CA ASP A 185 -5.36 -19.34 34.40
C ASP A 185 -6.66 -19.72 35.13
N LYS A 186 -6.50 -20.42 36.25
CA LYS A 186 -7.64 -20.86 37.09
C LYS A 186 -8.35 -19.74 37.84
N ASN A 187 -7.81 -18.51 37.83
CA ASN A 187 -8.44 -17.38 38.48
C ASN A 187 -9.36 -16.60 37.54
N ASP A 188 -9.36 -16.92 36.25
CA ASP A 188 -10.29 -16.34 35.28
C ASP A 188 -11.73 -16.84 35.56
N THR A 189 -12.64 -15.89 35.76
CA THR A 189 -14.05 -16.13 36.05
C THR A 189 -14.96 -15.76 34.88
N SER A 190 -14.39 -15.57 33.69
CA SER A 190 -15.14 -15.44 32.45
C SER A 190 -16.06 -16.64 32.22
N GLU A 191 -17.18 -16.42 31.55
CA GLU A 191 -18.15 -17.49 31.26
C GLU A 191 -17.51 -18.66 30.51
N ALA A 192 -16.65 -18.34 29.54
CA ALA A 192 -15.93 -19.33 28.75
C ALA A 192 -15.00 -20.17 29.63
N CYS A 193 -14.16 -19.55 30.46
CA CYS A 193 -13.26 -20.28 31.33
C CYS A 193 -13.96 -21.06 32.43
N MET A 194 -15.09 -20.58 32.95
CA MET A 194 -15.92 -21.39 33.84
C MET A 194 -16.49 -22.63 33.13
N GLY A 195 -16.86 -22.50 31.86
CA GLY A 195 -17.28 -23.61 31.01
C GLY A 195 -16.17 -24.63 30.77
N TRP A 196 -14.98 -24.18 30.35
CA TRP A 196 -13.81 -25.04 30.12
C TRP A 196 -13.34 -25.76 31.40
N ASN A 197 -13.37 -25.07 32.54
CA ASN A 197 -12.98 -25.65 33.83
C ASN A 197 -14.06 -26.58 34.45
N ASN A 198 -15.28 -26.62 33.90
CA ASN A 198 -16.36 -27.46 34.42
C ASN A 198 -16.54 -28.74 33.58
N PRO A 199 -16.16 -29.93 34.11
CA PRO A 199 -16.25 -31.18 33.36
C PRO A 199 -17.68 -31.60 33.04
N ALA A 200 -18.69 -31.14 33.80
CA ALA A 200 -20.09 -31.43 33.50
C ALA A 200 -20.60 -30.62 32.30
N TYR A 201 -20.15 -29.36 32.15
CA TYR A 201 -20.46 -28.55 30.97
C TYR A 201 -19.79 -29.11 29.72
N GLN A 202 -18.53 -29.50 29.81
CA GLN A 202 -17.82 -30.13 28.70
C GLN A 202 -18.47 -31.45 28.27
N ALA A 203 -18.99 -32.25 29.23
CA ALA A 203 -19.77 -33.44 28.91
C ALA A 203 -21.07 -33.08 28.18
N TYR A 204 -21.76 -32.02 28.58
CA TYR A 204 -22.94 -31.51 27.87
C TYR A 204 -22.61 -31.07 26.44
N VAL A 205 -21.57 -30.25 26.24
CA VAL A 205 -21.16 -29.79 24.90
C VAL A 205 -20.89 -30.98 23.97
N ASN A 206 -20.22 -32.02 24.46
CA ASN A 206 -19.96 -33.25 23.69
C ASN A 206 -21.21 -34.09 23.38
N THR A 207 -22.33 -33.87 24.08
CA THR A 207 -23.60 -34.57 23.80
C THR A 207 -24.48 -33.83 22.80
N VAL A 208 -24.19 -32.56 22.51
CA VAL A 208 -24.96 -31.78 21.52
C VAL A 208 -24.54 -32.21 20.12
N GLU A 209 -25.51 -32.67 19.31
CA GLU A 209 -25.27 -33.05 17.91
C GLU A 209 -24.88 -31.82 17.06
N GLU A 210 -23.98 -32.02 16.09
CA GLU A 210 -23.56 -30.99 15.13
C GLU A 210 -24.78 -30.34 14.45
N GLY A 211 -24.90 -29.01 14.59
CA GLY A 211 -25.99 -28.20 14.02
C GLY A 211 -27.04 -27.72 15.02
N ASN A 212 -26.98 -28.16 16.28
CA ASN A 212 -27.82 -27.62 17.35
C ASN A 212 -27.11 -26.49 18.11
N LEU A 213 -27.89 -25.50 18.58
CA LEU A 213 -27.39 -24.38 19.38
C LEU A 213 -26.85 -24.87 20.72
N VAL A 214 -25.54 -24.74 20.94
CA VAL A 214 -24.90 -24.99 22.23
C VAL A 214 -25.21 -23.82 23.17
N LEU A 215 -25.98 -24.08 24.23
CA LEU A 215 -26.18 -23.11 25.32
C LEU A 215 -24.84 -22.72 25.97
N GLY A 216 -24.61 -21.43 26.18
CA GLY A 216 -23.48 -20.93 26.98
C GLY A 216 -23.51 -21.43 28.42
N TYR A 217 -22.36 -21.42 29.09
CA TYR A 217 -22.19 -22.01 30.42
C TYR A 217 -23.19 -21.49 31.46
N ASN A 218 -23.44 -20.18 31.50
CA ASN A 218 -24.36 -19.60 32.49
C ASN A 218 -25.81 -20.03 32.23
N ALA A 219 -26.22 -20.09 30.95
CA ALA A 219 -27.56 -20.54 30.55
C ALA A 219 -27.76 -22.02 30.82
N TRP A 220 -26.78 -22.86 30.47
CA TRP A 220 -26.79 -24.28 30.77
C TRP A 220 -26.84 -24.55 32.27
N SER A 221 -25.96 -23.90 33.04
CA SER A 221 -25.91 -24.03 34.50
C SER A 221 -27.25 -23.68 35.14
N THR A 222 -27.93 -22.64 34.63
CA THR A 222 -29.27 -22.28 35.10
C THR A 222 -30.31 -23.36 34.75
N SER A 223 -30.29 -23.88 33.51
CA SER A 223 -31.22 -24.94 33.08
C SER A 223 -31.08 -26.24 33.89
N GLU A 224 -29.85 -26.65 34.23
CA GLU A 224 -29.63 -27.86 35.03
C GLU A 224 -30.06 -27.68 36.51
N ASN A 225 -30.01 -26.44 37.00
CA ASN A 225 -30.49 -26.09 38.33
C ASN A 225 -32.03 -26.04 38.39
N GLU A 226 -32.71 -25.71 37.29
CA GLU A 226 -34.17 -25.77 37.19
C GLU A 226 -34.69 -27.22 37.16
N ASP A 227 -34.00 -28.15 36.48
CA ASP A 227 -34.38 -29.56 36.48
C ASP A 227 -34.30 -30.23 37.87
N LYS A 228 -33.52 -29.66 38.81
CA LYS A 228 -33.44 -30.10 40.21
C LYS A 228 -34.37 -29.32 41.16
N SER A 229 -34.93 -28.20 40.71
CA SER A 229 -35.90 -27.40 41.45
C SER A 229 -37.28 -27.58 40.85
N GLY A 230 -38.00 -28.61 41.31
CA GLY A 230 -39.31 -28.96 40.79
C GLY A 230 -40.27 -27.78 40.60
N SER A 231 -40.94 -27.80 39.44
CA SER A 231 -42.22 -27.15 39.17
C SER A 231 -42.24 -25.62 39.21
N SER A 232 -42.05 -25.01 38.05
CA SER A 232 -43.05 -24.06 37.54
C SER A 232 -43.06 -24.10 36.02
N ASP A 233 -44.03 -24.85 35.52
CA ASP A 233 -44.53 -24.82 34.15
C ASP A 233 -44.79 -23.37 33.72
N ALA A 234 -43.81 -22.75 33.05
CA ALA A 234 -43.98 -21.48 32.36
C ALA A 234 -44.63 -21.76 30.99
N MET A 235 -45.82 -22.34 31.01
CA MET A 235 -46.71 -22.32 29.85
C MET A 235 -47.08 -20.86 29.60
N VAL A 236 -46.46 -20.26 28.59
CA VAL A 236 -46.94 -19.01 28.00
C VAL A 236 -48.33 -19.31 27.45
N ASP A 237 -49.35 -18.77 28.10
CA ASP A 237 -50.76 -19.00 27.77
C ASP A 237 -50.99 -18.67 26.28
N GLU A 238 -51.46 -19.63 25.49
CA GLU A 238 -51.63 -19.52 24.03
C GLU A 238 -52.46 -18.27 23.64
N ASP A 239 -53.35 -17.84 24.53
CA ASP A 239 -54.14 -16.62 24.38
C ASP A 239 -53.29 -15.32 24.42
N THR A 240 -52.20 -15.29 25.19
CA THR A 240 -51.28 -14.13 25.22
C THR A 240 -50.43 -14.03 23.96
N LEU A 241 -49.97 -15.16 23.41
CA LEU A 241 -49.19 -15.18 22.17
C LEU A 241 -50.05 -14.73 20.97
N ASN A 242 -51.28 -15.25 20.86
CA ASN A 242 -52.21 -14.84 19.81
C ASN A 242 -52.57 -13.36 19.90
N GLN A 243 -52.74 -12.82 21.11
CA GLN A 243 -53.02 -11.39 21.30
C GLN A 243 -51.84 -10.51 20.87
N VAL A 244 -50.61 -10.87 21.22
CA VAL A 244 -49.42 -10.11 20.84
C VAL A 244 -49.19 -10.16 19.32
N ILE A 245 -49.40 -11.32 18.68
CA ILE A 245 -49.29 -11.46 17.22
C ILE A 245 -50.33 -10.59 16.51
N ILE A 246 -51.59 -10.60 16.96
CA ILE A 246 -52.66 -9.80 16.35
C ILE A 246 -52.39 -8.30 16.52
N VAL A 247 -52.00 -7.86 17.72
CA VAL A 247 -51.70 -6.45 17.98
C VAL A 247 -50.46 -6.00 17.20
N GLY A 248 -49.43 -6.85 17.10
CA GLY A 248 -48.23 -6.60 16.30
C GLY A 248 -48.52 -6.47 14.81
N LEU A 249 -49.34 -7.36 14.25
CA LEU A 249 -49.74 -7.31 12.84
C LEU A 249 -50.61 -6.09 12.52
N VAL A 250 -51.51 -5.70 13.41
CA VAL A 250 -52.34 -4.49 13.23
C VAL A 250 -51.47 -3.23 13.30
N ALA A 251 -50.51 -3.16 14.21
CA ALA A 251 -49.57 -2.05 14.30
C ALA A 251 -48.68 -1.94 13.06
N PHE A 252 -48.15 -3.07 12.57
CA PHE A 252 -47.32 -3.12 11.38
C PHE A 252 -48.10 -2.75 10.10
N ALA A 253 -49.32 -3.26 9.95
CA ALA A 253 -50.21 -2.90 8.83
C ALA A 253 -50.63 -1.42 8.89
N GLY A 254 -50.88 -0.88 10.08
CA GLY A 254 -51.18 0.53 10.28
C GLY A 254 -50.01 1.45 9.91
N LEU A 255 -48.80 1.09 10.34
CA LEU A 255 -47.59 1.88 10.09
C LEU A 255 -47.19 1.84 8.61
N THR A 256 -47.27 0.66 7.96
CA THR A 256 -47.04 0.52 6.52
C THR A 256 -48.08 1.30 5.70
N ALA A 257 -49.36 1.27 6.07
CA ALA A 257 -50.39 2.08 5.41
C ALA A 257 -50.16 3.59 5.59
N LEU A 258 -49.66 4.02 6.76
CA LEU A 258 -49.32 5.42 7.02
C LEU A 258 -48.14 5.87 6.16
N ILE A 259 -47.08 5.05 6.07
CA ILE A 259 -45.92 5.33 5.20
C ILE A 259 -46.36 5.44 3.73
N LEU A 260 -47.18 4.49 3.25
CA LEU A 260 -47.70 4.53 1.88
C LEU A 260 -48.63 5.73 1.65
N GLY A 261 -49.42 6.13 2.65
CA GLY A 261 -50.26 7.33 2.60
C GLY A 261 -49.45 8.62 2.50
N VAL A 262 -48.38 8.75 3.29
CA VAL A 262 -47.45 9.89 3.21
C VAL A 262 -46.72 9.90 1.87
N ALA A 263 -46.25 8.74 1.39
CA ALA A 263 -45.64 8.62 0.06
C ALA A 263 -46.60 9.02 -1.06
N PHE A 264 -47.88 8.62 -0.99
CA PHE A 264 -48.90 9.01 -1.97
C PHE A 264 -49.18 10.52 -1.97
N ILE A 265 -49.25 11.15 -0.80
CA ILE A 265 -49.45 12.61 -0.67
C ILE A 265 -48.23 13.36 -1.22
N VAL A 266 -47.01 12.91 -0.93
CA VAL A 266 -45.77 13.51 -1.45
C VAL A 266 -45.69 13.35 -2.97
N ASN A 267 -46.03 12.17 -3.50
CA ASN A 267 -45.98 11.92 -4.94
C ASN A 267 -47.01 12.75 -5.71
N ARG A 268 -48.22 12.91 -5.14
CA ARG A 268 -49.25 13.81 -5.70
C ARG A 268 -48.84 15.28 -5.67
N ARG A 269 -48.04 15.72 -4.69
CA ARG A 269 -47.44 17.07 -4.68
C ARG A 269 -46.32 17.22 -5.71
N LYS A 270 -45.50 16.19 -5.95
CA LYS A 270 -44.45 16.20 -6.99
C LYS A 270 -45.03 16.30 -8.40
N THR A 271 -46.12 15.59 -8.70
CA THR A 271 -46.78 15.69 -10.02
C THR A 271 -47.42 17.05 -10.31
N ALA A 272 -47.72 17.85 -9.28
CA ALA A 272 -48.24 19.22 -9.46
C ALA A 272 -47.13 20.27 -9.67
N ALA A 273 -45.87 19.93 -9.36
CA ALA A 273 -44.73 20.84 -9.50
C ALA A 273 -43.97 20.65 -10.83
N THR A 274 -44.08 19.49 -11.48
CA THR A 274 -43.42 19.19 -12.76
C THR A 274 -44.32 19.48 -13.96
N THR A 275 -44.79 20.72 -14.09
CA THR A 275 -45.28 21.25 -15.38
C THR A 275 -44.97 22.75 -15.46
N LYS A 276 -43.69 23.08 -15.43
CA LYS A 276 -43.18 24.26 -16.12
C LYS A 276 -42.18 23.77 -17.16
N GLU A 277 -42.65 23.76 -18.39
CA GLU A 277 -41.94 23.30 -19.56
C GLU A 277 -40.94 24.38 -19.98
N TYR A 278 -39.65 24.06 -19.93
CA TYR A 278 -38.62 24.76 -20.68
C TYR A 278 -37.53 23.77 -21.07
N GLY A 279 -37.35 23.55 -22.38
CA GLY A 279 -36.31 22.69 -22.94
C GLY A 279 -36.63 21.20 -22.83
N GLY A 280 -37.16 20.63 -23.93
CA GLY A 280 -37.60 19.24 -23.97
C GLY A 280 -36.44 18.24 -23.84
N VAL A 281 -36.30 17.62 -22.67
CA VAL A 281 -35.73 16.29 -22.47
C VAL A 281 -36.49 15.62 -21.32
N ARG A 282 -36.86 14.35 -21.48
CA ARG A 282 -37.56 13.55 -20.46
C ARG A 282 -36.53 12.82 -19.58
N PRO A 283 -36.59 12.88 -18.24
CA PRO A 283 -35.72 12.07 -17.39
C PRO A 283 -36.19 10.62 -17.45
N GLY A 284 -35.30 9.72 -17.88
CA GLY A 284 -35.59 8.29 -18.08
C GLY A 284 -35.09 7.69 -19.40
N ALA A 285 -34.38 8.45 -20.23
CA ALA A 285 -33.76 7.94 -21.46
C ALA A 285 -32.23 7.93 -21.35
N SER A 286 -31.68 7.09 -20.48
CA SER A 286 -30.26 6.72 -20.53
C SER A 286 -30.12 5.52 -21.47
N THR A 287 -29.73 5.76 -22.72
CA THR A 287 -29.25 4.71 -23.61
C THR A 287 -27.76 4.48 -23.35
N ASN A 288 -27.35 3.21 -23.28
CA ASN A 288 -25.97 2.80 -23.04
C ASN A 288 -25.03 3.40 -24.11
N ALA A 289 -23.94 4.04 -23.68
CA ALA A 289 -22.97 4.71 -24.55
C ALA A 289 -22.36 3.79 -25.62
N SER A 290 -22.31 2.48 -25.36
CA SER A 290 -21.83 1.47 -26.32
C SER A 290 -22.72 1.31 -27.55
N LEU A 291 -24.02 1.65 -27.44
CA LEU A 291 -24.98 1.53 -28.55
C LEU A 291 -24.98 2.77 -29.45
N GLU A 292 -24.64 3.95 -28.91
CA GLU A 292 -24.45 5.18 -29.70
C GLU A 292 -23.19 5.13 -30.59
N ALA A 293 -22.14 4.43 -30.13
CA ALA A 293 -20.90 4.25 -30.89
C ALA A 293 -21.09 3.40 -32.15
N LEU A 294 -22.02 2.42 -32.12
CA LEU A 294 -22.32 1.58 -33.28
C LEU A 294 -23.17 2.31 -34.35
N GLU A 295 -23.95 3.30 -33.95
CA GLU A 295 -24.87 4.05 -34.83
C GLU A 295 -24.27 5.37 -35.37
N GLY A 296 -23.00 5.65 -35.07
CA GLY A 296 -22.26 6.80 -35.63
C GLY A 296 -22.77 8.17 -35.17
N ARG A 297 -23.48 8.22 -34.03
CA ARG A 297 -23.95 9.46 -33.39
C ARG A 297 -23.18 9.69 -32.11
N GLY A 298 -21.87 9.93 -32.22
CA GLY A 298 -21.06 10.34 -31.08
C GLY A 298 -21.26 11.83 -30.78
N GLY A 299 -21.61 12.17 -29.54
CA GLY A 299 -21.37 13.54 -29.03
C GLY A 299 -22.37 14.18 -28.07
N LEU A 300 -23.39 13.49 -27.54
CA LEU A 300 -24.36 14.12 -26.63
C LEU A 300 -24.46 13.50 -25.22
N SER A 301 -23.63 12.50 -24.92
CA SER A 301 -23.64 11.77 -23.64
C SER A 301 -22.43 12.10 -22.76
N ALA A 302 -21.86 13.31 -22.91
CA ALA A 302 -20.83 13.81 -22.00
C ALA A 302 -21.50 14.32 -20.71
N ASP A 303 -21.79 13.40 -19.79
CA ASP A 303 -22.18 13.74 -18.42
C ASP A 303 -20.91 14.04 -17.61
N GLY A 304 -20.29 15.19 -17.91
CA GLY A 304 -19.20 15.78 -17.13
C GLY A 304 -19.79 16.76 -16.12
N GLY A 305 -20.36 16.24 -15.04
CA GLY A 305 -20.91 17.03 -13.94
C GLY A 305 -19.85 17.34 -12.88
N ILE A 306 -19.38 18.58 -12.85
CA ILE A 306 -18.63 19.17 -11.74
C ILE A 306 -19.52 19.10 -10.49
N ILE A 307 -19.11 18.35 -9.46
CA ILE A 307 -19.75 18.46 -8.15
C ILE A 307 -19.19 19.72 -7.51
N SER A 308 -19.90 20.84 -7.67
CA SER A 308 -19.74 22.01 -6.81
C SER A 308 -21.11 22.36 -6.21
N ASP A 309 -21.10 22.52 -4.89
CA ASP A 309 -22.18 22.95 -3.99
C ASP A 309 -23.24 21.91 -3.62
N ALA A 310 -23.00 21.18 -2.51
CA ALA A 310 -23.97 21.00 -1.42
C ALA A 310 -23.45 20.15 -0.23
N SER A 311 -22.22 20.36 0.27
CA SER A 311 -21.75 19.64 1.48
C SER A 311 -20.78 20.39 2.40
N TRP A 312 -20.73 21.73 2.34
CA TRP A 312 -19.96 22.55 3.29
C TRP A 312 -20.78 23.78 3.70
N ASP A 313 -21.92 23.53 4.35
CA ASP A 313 -22.59 24.54 5.18
C ASP A 313 -22.43 24.09 6.65
N ASP A 314 -21.25 24.36 7.19
CA ASP A 314 -20.96 24.39 8.61
C ASP A 314 -20.48 25.80 8.96
N ASP A 315 -21.37 26.53 9.63
CA ASP A 315 -21.16 27.89 10.12
C ASP A 315 -19.86 27.97 10.95
N VAL A 316 -18.85 28.65 10.42
CA VAL A 316 -17.63 28.96 11.18
C VAL A 316 -17.93 30.16 12.07
N ASP A 317 -18.23 29.90 13.35
CA ASP A 317 -18.25 30.93 14.40
C ASP A 317 -16.87 31.62 14.47
N GLN A 318 -16.87 32.95 14.32
CA GLN A 318 -15.67 33.77 14.48
C GLN A 318 -15.21 33.74 15.94
N LEU A 319 -14.13 33.01 16.23
CA LEU A 319 -13.46 33.04 17.52
C LEU A 319 -12.86 34.44 17.76
N ASN A 320 -13.58 35.24 18.54
CA ASN A 320 -13.14 36.53 19.05
C ASN A 320 -12.22 36.30 20.27
N PHE A 321 -10.92 36.48 20.10
CA PHE A 321 -9.92 36.38 21.18
C PHE A 321 -9.73 37.72 21.89
N GLU A 322 -10.81 38.26 22.45
CA GLU A 322 -10.73 39.30 23.47
C GLU A 322 -11.84 39.01 24.50
N GLN A 323 -11.45 38.55 25.69
CA GLN A 323 -11.70 39.24 26.96
C GLN A 323 -11.57 38.30 28.18
N GLU A 324 -10.75 38.77 29.13
CA GLU A 324 -10.85 38.72 30.60
C GLU A 324 -11.78 37.68 31.26
N GLU A 325 -11.22 36.91 32.20
CA GLU A 325 -11.39 37.07 33.67
C GLU A 325 -10.91 35.78 34.34
N ALA A 326 -9.86 35.83 35.17
CA ALA A 326 -9.88 36.17 36.59
C ALA A 326 -10.17 34.95 37.50
N GLU A 327 -9.30 34.85 38.53
CA GLU A 327 -9.49 34.20 39.83
C GLU A 327 -9.35 32.67 39.94
N GLY A 328 -8.19 32.25 40.46
CA GLY A 328 -8.16 31.40 41.66
C GLY A 328 -7.69 29.97 41.47
N PHE A 329 -6.42 29.68 41.73
CA PHE A 329 -6.01 29.18 43.05
C PHE A 329 -4.49 29.02 43.13
N ASP A 330 -3.97 29.42 44.29
CA ASP A 330 -2.60 29.35 44.77
C ASP A 330 -2.01 27.93 44.85
N ASP A 331 -0.69 27.92 45.04
CA ASP A 331 0.17 26.85 45.58
C ASP A 331 0.71 25.81 44.58
N MET A 332 1.96 26.01 44.11
CA MET A 332 3.14 25.49 44.82
C MET A 332 4.44 25.88 44.10
N ALA A 333 5.21 26.76 44.72
CA ALA A 333 6.55 27.15 44.27
C ALA A 333 7.56 26.02 44.48
N ILE A 334 8.30 25.63 43.43
CA ILE A 334 9.59 24.93 43.55
C ILE A 334 10.70 25.85 43.05
N LYS A 335 11.68 26.00 43.93
CA LYS A 335 12.83 26.89 43.89
C LYS A 335 13.75 26.64 42.70
N SER A 336 14.13 27.73 42.05
CA SER A 336 15.44 27.91 41.46
C SER A 336 16.50 28.03 42.56
N ASP A 337 17.59 27.27 42.46
CA ASP A 337 18.88 27.71 42.99
C ASP A 337 19.97 27.48 41.94
N ASP A 338 20.63 28.59 41.64
CA ASP A 338 21.83 28.76 40.85
C ASP A 338 23.05 28.34 41.68
N SER A 339 23.99 27.59 41.08
CA SER A 339 25.43 27.87 41.17
C SER A 339 26.28 26.80 40.48
N THR A 340 26.99 27.28 39.47
CA THR A 340 28.27 26.81 38.91
C THR A 340 29.10 25.84 39.76
N LYS A 341 29.64 24.79 39.12
CA LYS A 341 31.04 24.34 39.23
C LYS A 341 31.44 23.36 38.13
N GLU A 342 32.68 23.52 37.69
CA GLU A 342 33.45 22.78 36.69
C GLU A 342 33.54 21.27 36.95
N ALA A 343 33.70 20.50 35.86
CA ALA A 343 34.37 19.20 35.69
C ALA A 343 33.71 18.52 34.46
N ASP A 344 34.36 17.75 33.60
CA ASP A 344 35.74 17.41 33.31
C ASP A 344 35.64 16.68 31.96
N SER A 345 36.61 16.88 31.08
CA SER A 345 36.64 16.29 29.75
C SER A 345 36.78 14.77 29.83
N MET A 346 35.79 14.01 29.37
CA MET A 346 35.94 12.57 29.14
C MET A 346 36.39 12.32 27.70
N THR A 347 37.66 12.00 27.57
CA THR A 347 38.29 11.39 26.40
C THR A 347 37.84 9.93 26.29
N TYR A 348 37.21 9.55 25.18
CA TYR A 348 37.05 8.16 24.80
C TYR A 348 38.17 7.81 23.82
N GLU A 349 39.07 6.95 24.29
CA GLU A 349 40.12 6.35 23.47
C GLU A 349 39.49 5.30 22.53
N GLU A 350 39.77 5.42 21.25
CA GLU A 350 39.44 4.41 20.25
C GLU A 350 40.40 3.22 20.42
N GLU A 351 39.89 2.10 20.93
CA GLU A 351 40.59 0.83 20.87
C GLU A 351 40.41 0.19 19.49
N SER A 352 41.50 0.20 18.73
CA SER A 352 41.71 -0.48 17.46
C SER A 352 41.55 -2.01 17.59
N ILE A 353 40.68 -2.59 16.75
CA ILE A 353 40.42 -4.03 16.63
C ILE A 353 41.48 -4.80 15.81
N GLU A 354 42.71 -4.30 15.74
CA GLU A 354 43.82 -4.96 15.01
C GLU A 354 44.76 -5.81 15.91
N ALA A 355 44.32 -6.19 17.11
CA ALA A 355 45.13 -6.97 18.06
C ALA A 355 44.65 -8.42 18.25
N ILE A 356 44.27 -9.14 17.19
CA ILE A 356 44.21 -10.62 17.16
C ILE A 356 44.96 -11.11 15.90
N ALA A 357 46.23 -10.72 15.80
CA ALA A 357 47.17 -11.28 14.82
C ALA A 357 47.83 -12.54 15.41
N GLY A 358 47.27 -13.71 15.08
CA GLY A 358 47.94 -15.00 15.21
C GLY A 358 48.54 -15.42 13.87
N VAL A 359 49.68 -14.83 13.47
CA VAL A 359 50.37 -15.17 12.21
C VAL A 359 51.74 -15.77 12.52
N GLY A 360 51.95 -17.01 12.10
CA GLY A 360 53.25 -17.68 12.02
C GLY A 360 53.96 -17.35 10.70
N ALA A 361 55.28 -17.28 10.75
CA ALA A 361 56.13 -16.76 9.69
C ALA A 361 56.64 -17.82 8.67
N GLU A 362 56.72 -17.35 7.40
CA GLU A 362 57.72 -17.62 6.33
C GLU A 362 57.81 -18.99 5.60
N PRO A 363 58.42 -19.07 4.38
CA PRO A 363 58.86 -18.03 3.42
C PRO A 363 58.62 -18.29 1.89
N ALA A 364 58.70 -17.20 1.12
CA ALA A 364 59.27 -17.00 -0.24
C ALA A 364 58.95 -17.91 -1.45
N ALA A 365 58.42 -17.30 -2.52
CA ALA A 365 58.80 -17.58 -3.92
C ALA A 365 58.56 -16.36 -4.84
N THR A 366 59.46 -16.18 -5.81
CA THR A 366 59.68 -15.07 -6.77
C THR A 366 58.69 -15.05 -7.96
N PRO A 367 58.65 -13.96 -8.78
CA PRO A 367 57.48 -13.55 -9.57
C PRO A 367 57.52 -14.00 -11.05
N ALA A 368 56.35 -14.02 -11.71
CA ALA A 368 56.26 -13.93 -13.16
C ALA A 368 54.88 -13.43 -13.66
N SER A 369 54.98 -12.45 -14.58
CA SER A 369 54.09 -12.08 -15.69
C SER A 369 52.86 -11.19 -15.46
N GLU A 370 52.97 -9.99 -16.06
CA GLU A 370 51.92 -9.05 -16.42
C GLU A 370 50.79 -9.68 -17.26
N ALA A 371 49.55 -9.31 -16.93
CA ALA A 371 48.55 -8.87 -17.91
C ALA A 371 47.55 -7.93 -17.19
N THR A 372 47.21 -6.86 -17.90
CA THR A 372 46.44 -5.65 -17.57
C THR A 372 45.08 -5.86 -16.89
N PRO A 373 44.68 -4.96 -15.98
CA PRO A 373 43.29 -4.59 -15.81
C PRO A 373 43.00 -3.11 -16.12
N ALA A 374 41.72 -2.90 -16.42
CA ALA A 374 41.05 -1.73 -16.93
C ALA A 374 41.29 -0.42 -16.16
N GLU A 375 41.30 0.62 -16.97
CA GLU A 375 40.95 2.02 -16.74
C GLU A 375 40.09 2.26 -15.49
N SER A 376 40.76 2.67 -14.41
CA SER A 376 40.15 3.26 -13.23
C SER A 376 40.09 4.76 -13.43
N ALA A 377 38.93 5.37 -13.16
CA ALA A 377 38.68 6.80 -13.32
C ALA A 377 39.82 7.64 -12.68
N GLU A 378 40.47 8.48 -13.49
CA GLU A 378 41.56 9.34 -13.04
C GLU A 378 41.05 10.36 -12.01
N MET A 379 41.69 10.40 -10.83
CA MET A 379 41.52 11.49 -9.87
C MET A 379 42.07 12.79 -10.48
N PRO A 380 41.34 13.93 -10.42
CA PRO A 380 41.93 15.22 -10.77
C PRO A 380 43.04 15.55 -9.77
N ASN A 381 44.26 15.68 -10.29
CA ASN A 381 45.50 15.67 -9.50
C ASN A 381 45.84 17.01 -8.81
N GLU A 382 44.96 18.00 -8.79
CA GLU A 382 45.30 19.30 -8.20
C GLU A 382 44.07 19.98 -7.59
N ALA A 383 44.12 20.20 -6.27
CA ALA A 383 43.12 21.00 -5.57
C ALA A 383 43.26 22.47 -6.00
N PRO A 384 42.15 23.20 -6.22
CA PRO A 384 42.21 24.61 -6.57
C PRO A 384 42.79 25.45 -5.41
N PRO A 385 43.47 26.58 -5.70
CA PRO A 385 44.09 27.42 -4.69
C PRO A 385 43.04 27.93 -3.68
N LEU A 386 43.42 27.93 -2.40
CA LEU A 386 42.54 28.37 -1.31
C LEU A 386 42.29 29.89 -1.40
N PRO A 387 41.05 30.35 -1.12
CA PRO A 387 40.75 31.78 -1.06
C PRO A 387 41.42 32.43 0.17
N GLU A 388 41.56 33.76 0.16
CA GLU A 388 42.28 34.52 1.20
C GLU A 388 41.70 34.34 2.63
N GLY A 389 40.48 33.80 2.75
CA GLY A 389 39.81 33.50 4.02
C GLY A 389 39.92 32.05 4.52
N GLY A 390 40.61 31.16 3.80
CA GLY A 390 40.65 29.73 4.12
C GLY A 390 39.45 28.94 3.58
N LEU A 391 39.27 27.69 4.00
CA LEU A 391 38.12 26.89 3.57
C LEU A 391 36.80 27.50 4.09
N PRO A 392 35.69 27.39 3.34
CA PRO A 392 34.38 27.80 3.83
C PRO A 392 34.01 27.09 5.15
N ASP A 393 33.25 27.77 6.02
CA ASP A 393 32.86 27.21 7.32
C ASP A 393 32.18 25.83 7.16
N GLY A 394 32.73 24.82 7.82
CA GLY A 394 32.24 23.44 7.79
C GLY A 394 32.80 22.55 6.66
N TRP A 395 33.71 23.06 5.81
CA TRP A 395 34.28 22.27 4.72
C TRP A 395 35.60 21.60 5.09
N THR A 396 35.76 20.33 4.67
CA THR A 396 37.02 19.58 4.82
C THR A 396 37.90 19.73 3.58
N LEU A 397 39.21 19.46 3.74
CA LEU A 397 40.18 19.52 2.64
C LEU A 397 39.82 18.56 1.50
N ASP A 398 39.29 17.38 1.81
CA ASP A 398 38.91 16.39 0.79
C ASP A 398 37.63 16.77 0.06
N GLN A 399 36.67 17.41 0.72
CA GLN A 399 35.52 18.03 0.03
C GLN A 399 35.97 19.17 -0.87
N TRP A 400 36.94 19.98 -0.44
CA TRP A 400 37.49 21.07 -1.27
C TRP A 400 38.22 20.54 -2.51
N ARG A 401 38.91 19.42 -2.41
CA ARG A 401 39.58 18.77 -3.56
C ARG A 401 38.60 18.38 -4.66
N TRP A 402 37.39 17.96 -4.29
CA TRP A 402 36.36 17.57 -5.26
C TRP A 402 35.51 18.74 -5.75
N TYR A 403 35.11 19.65 -4.86
CA TYR A 403 34.06 20.64 -5.15
C TYR A 403 34.55 22.10 -5.10
N GLY A 404 35.83 22.34 -4.80
CA GLY A 404 36.41 23.69 -4.68
C GLY A 404 36.39 24.48 -5.98
N HIS A 405 36.45 23.81 -7.14
CA HIS A 405 36.39 24.48 -8.46
C HIS A 405 35.03 25.12 -8.71
N GLU A 406 33.94 24.42 -8.37
CA GLU A 406 32.57 24.91 -8.52
C GLU A 406 32.28 26.03 -7.52
N TRP A 407 32.78 25.88 -6.28
CA TRP A 407 32.66 26.89 -5.25
C TRP A 407 33.35 28.20 -5.66
N LEU A 408 34.57 28.15 -6.20
CA LEU A 408 35.28 29.32 -6.73
C LEU A 408 34.59 29.92 -7.96
N ALA A 409 34.00 29.12 -8.84
CA ALA A 409 33.25 29.64 -9.99
C ALA A 409 31.99 30.43 -9.55
N LYS A 410 31.36 30.01 -8.46
CA LYS A 410 30.12 30.61 -7.93
C LYS A 410 30.37 31.81 -7.00
N TYR A 411 31.41 31.73 -6.16
CA TYR A 411 31.68 32.71 -5.09
C TYR A 411 33.02 33.44 -5.21
N GLY A 412 33.92 33.00 -6.11
CA GLY A 412 35.27 33.56 -6.28
C GLY A 412 35.36 34.84 -7.11
N LYS A 413 34.24 35.55 -7.35
CA LYS A 413 34.29 36.91 -7.91
C LYS A 413 34.51 37.91 -6.78
N ASN A 414 35.77 38.30 -6.60
CA ASN A 414 36.16 39.66 -6.23
C ASN A 414 37.41 40.06 -7.02
#